data_AF-A0A7C9DTD8-F1
#
_entry.id   AF-A0A7C9DTD8-F1
#
_cell.length_a   1.000
_cell.length_b   1.000
_cell.length_c   1.000
_cell.angle_alpha   90.00
_cell.angle_beta   90.00
_cell.angle_gamma   90.00
#
_symmetry.space_group_name_H-M   'P 1'
#
loop_
_entity.id
_entity.type
_entity.pdbx_description
1 polymer ?
#
loop_
_entity_poly.entity_id
_entity_poly.type
_entity_poly.pdbx_seq_one_letter_code
_entity_poly.pdbx_strand_id
1 'polypeptide(L)'
;MASVFLYHVVGDLTVGKPELVEFLETETVEAAIRAIGESSEGGIPVWKRNPQKGMIETCEMRQQRFVGILNALDIVAFLAKDWCLEDQEKAMKTPVSEVVIPNNSLLKEVHPATRDRKSV
;
A
#
# COMPACT_ATOMS: atom_id res chain seq x y z
N MET A 1 37.09 -3.98 1.35
CA MET A 1 36.02 -3.01 1.71
C MET A 1 34.65 -3.67 1.50
N ALA A 2 34.37 -4.77 2.21
CA ALA A 2 33.17 -5.60 1.96
C ALA A 2 32.42 -5.96 3.27
N SER A 3 32.66 -5.24 4.37
CA SER A 3 32.10 -5.51 5.70
C SER A 3 31.12 -4.44 6.22
N VAL A 4 30.80 -3.42 5.42
CA VAL A 4 29.93 -2.30 5.85
C VAL A 4 28.43 -2.59 5.63
N PHE A 5 28.08 -3.74 5.05
CA PHE A 5 26.67 -4.16 4.89
C PHE A 5 26.06 -4.80 6.16
N LEU A 6 26.80 -4.89 7.27
CA LEU A 6 26.38 -5.66 8.46
C LEU A 6 25.58 -4.87 9.51
N TYR A 7 25.44 -3.55 9.35
CA TYR A 7 24.64 -2.72 10.26
C TYR A 7 23.80 -1.73 9.48
N HIS A 8 22.81 -2.22 8.75
CA HIS A 8 21.79 -1.35 8.21
C HIS A 8 20.85 -0.93 9.35
N VAL A 9 20.94 0.35 9.69
CA VAL A 9 19.93 1.00 10.51
C VAL A 9 18.75 1.24 9.59
N VAL A 10 17.51 1.04 10.05
CA VAL A 10 16.32 1.24 9.19
C VAL A 10 16.33 2.62 8.54
N GLY A 11 16.87 3.62 9.25
CA GLY A 11 17.15 4.97 8.74
C GLY A 11 17.89 5.02 7.40
N ASP A 12 18.82 4.10 7.13
CA ASP A 12 19.58 4.05 5.87
C ASP A 12 18.68 3.75 4.66
N LEU A 13 17.56 3.05 4.89
CA LEU A 13 16.54 2.74 3.88
C LEU A 13 15.44 3.81 3.78
N THR A 14 15.49 4.85 4.62
CA THR A 14 14.47 5.91 4.66
C THR A 14 14.91 7.20 3.96
N VAL A 15 16.16 7.29 3.50
CA VAL A 15 16.63 8.48 2.77
C VAL A 15 15.90 8.60 1.44
N GLY A 16 15.13 9.68 1.27
CA GLY A 16 14.43 9.98 0.02
C GLY A 16 13.14 9.18 -0.21
N LYS A 17 12.58 8.53 0.82
CA LYS A 17 11.26 7.89 0.69
C LYS A 17 10.19 8.95 0.39
N PRO A 18 9.38 8.75 -0.66
CA PRO A 18 8.28 9.65 -0.97
C PRO A 18 7.23 9.62 0.14
N GLU A 19 6.42 10.67 0.22
CA GLU A 19 5.31 10.72 1.17
C GLU A 19 4.31 9.59 0.89
N LEU A 20 3.83 8.93 1.95
CA LEU A 20 2.79 7.90 1.84
C LEU A 20 1.47 8.57 1.43
N VAL A 21 1.14 8.46 0.15
CA VAL A 21 -0.13 8.94 -0.41
C VAL A 21 -1.22 7.93 -0.08
N GLU A 22 -2.32 8.40 0.52
CA GLU A 22 -3.45 7.54 0.86
C GLU A 22 -4.38 7.34 -0.34
N PHE A 23 -4.56 6.08 -0.77
CA PHE A 23 -5.59 5.69 -1.73
C PHE A 23 -6.77 5.06 -0.99
N LEU A 24 -7.99 5.55 -1.18
CA LEU A 24 -9.14 5.08 -0.39
C LEU A 24 -9.65 3.73 -0.90
N GLU A 25 -10.07 2.85 0.01
CA GLU A 25 -10.64 1.54 -0.32
C GLU A 25 -11.93 1.62 -1.16
N THR A 26 -12.60 2.78 -1.13
CA THR A 26 -13.82 3.06 -1.89
C THR A 26 -13.56 3.55 -3.32
N GLU A 27 -12.31 3.88 -3.66
CA GLU A 27 -11.96 4.27 -5.02
C GLU A 27 -12.08 3.08 -5.98
N THR A 28 -12.20 3.38 -7.27
CA THR A 28 -12.45 2.38 -8.30
C THR A 28 -11.16 1.71 -8.79
N VAL A 29 -11.31 0.55 -9.41
CA VAL A 29 -10.23 -0.14 -10.14
C VAL A 29 -9.62 0.76 -11.21
N GLU A 30 -10.44 1.53 -11.94
CA GLU A 30 -9.93 2.49 -12.93
C GLU A 30 -9.02 3.56 -12.30
N ALA A 31 -9.43 4.14 -11.16
CA ALA A 31 -8.64 5.13 -10.45
C ALA A 31 -7.32 4.52 -9.94
N ALA A 32 -7.36 3.27 -9.47
CA ALA A 32 -6.17 2.54 -9.03
C ALA A 32 -5.19 2.28 -10.19
N ILE A 33 -5.67 1.89 -11.37
CA ILE A 33 -4.81 1.69 -12.54
C ILE A 33 -4.05 2.97 -12.88
N ARG A 34 -4.74 4.12 -12.86
CA ARG A 34 -4.11 5.42 -13.10
C ARG A 34 -3.08 5.77 -12.04
N ALA A 35 -3.45 5.62 -10.77
CA ALA A 35 -2.57 5.90 -9.63
C ALA A 35 -1.32 5.01 -9.63
N ILE A 36 -1.46 3.72 -9.99
CA ILE A 36 -0.32 2.80 -10.13
C ILE A 36 0.58 3.22 -11.29
N GLY A 37 0.01 3.64 -12.42
CA GLY A 37 0.77 4.13 -13.58
C GLY A 37 1.54 5.43 -13.33
N GLU A 38 1.05 6.26 -12.40
CA GLU A 38 1.71 7.50 -11.96
C GLU A 38 2.69 7.27 -10.79
N SER A 39 2.60 6.13 -10.09
CA SER A 39 3.45 5.77 -8.97
C SER A 39 4.83 5.27 -9.44
N SER A 40 5.89 5.81 -8.84
CA SER A 40 7.27 5.34 -9.08
C SER A 40 7.56 3.97 -8.45
N GLU A 41 6.77 3.56 -7.45
CA GLU A 41 6.98 2.32 -6.69
C GLU A 41 6.18 1.12 -7.24
N GLY A 42 5.27 1.35 -8.22
CA GLY A 42 4.48 0.30 -8.86
C GLY A 42 3.39 -0.34 -7.98
N GLY A 43 3.29 0.08 -6.72
CA GLY A 43 2.21 -0.27 -5.80
C GLY A 43 1.68 0.97 -5.09
N ILE A 44 0.43 0.92 -4.65
CA ILE A 44 -0.24 1.98 -3.89
C ILE A 44 -0.79 1.41 -2.57
N PRO A 45 -0.59 2.10 -1.44
CA PRO A 45 -1.17 1.68 -0.18
C PRO A 45 -2.65 2.07 -0.12
N VAL A 46 -3.50 1.12 0.28
CA VAL A 46 -4.96 1.27 0.37
C VAL A 46 -5.38 1.51 1.82
N TRP A 47 -6.28 2.47 2.03
CA TRP A 47 -6.69 2.96 3.34
C TRP A 47 -8.20 3.05 3.47
N LYS A 48 -8.70 2.78 4.68
CA LYS A 48 -10.04 3.12 5.10
C LYS A 48 -10.17 4.63 5.22
N ARG A 49 -11.37 5.15 4.90
CA ARG A 49 -11.69 6.56 5.10
C ARG A 49 -11.49 6.93 6.57
N ASN A 50 -10.83 8.06 6.82
CA ASN A 50 -10.72 8.60 8.17
C ASN A 50 -12.10 9.07 8.68
N PRO A 51 -12.63 8.47 9.77
CA PRO A 51 -13.94 8.84 10.32
C PRO A 51 -13.93 10.17 11.10
N GLN A 52 -12.76 10.67 11.51
CA GLN A 52 -12.61 11.84 12.39
C GLN A 52 -11.74 12.92 11.73
N LYS A 53 -12.31 13.59 10.72
CA LYS A 53 -11.66 14.70 10.02
C LYS A 53 -11.41 15.86 11.00
N GLY A 54 -10.14 16.11 11.37
CA GLY A 54 -9.73 17.23 12.23
C GLY A 54 -9.03 16.85 13.55
N MET A 55 -8.93 15.55 13.87
CA MET A 55 -8.11 15.07 14.99
C MET A 55 -6.72 14.67 14.47
N ILE A 56 -5.67 14.96 15.24
CA ILE A 56 -4.33 14.44 14.96
C ILE A 56 -4.38 12.93 15.19
N GLU A 57 -4.28 12.14 14.11
CA GLU A 57 -4.25 10.68 14.20
C GLU A 57 -2.95 10.23 14.87
N THR A 58 -3.07 9.30 15.82
CA THR A 58 -1.91 8.56 16.30
C THR A 58 -1.48 7.52 15.28
N CYS A 59 -0.23 7.07 15.36
CA CYS A 59 0.28 6.08 14.42
C CYS A 59 -0.49 4.74 14.48
N GLU A 60 -0.99 4.36 15.66
CA GLU A 60 -1.83 3.17 15.84
C GLU A 60 -3.17 3.31 15.12
N MET A 61 -3.82 4.48 15.21
CA MET A 61 -5.06 4.75 14.48
C MET A 61 -4.83 4.69 12.96
N ARG A 62 -3.70 5.24 12.50
CA ARG A 62 -3.32 5.17 11.09
C ARG A 62 -3.11 3.73 10.64
N GLN A 63 -2.37 2.92 11.40
CA GLN A 63 -2.20 1.49 11.09
C GLN A 63 -3.51 0.70 11.04
N GLN A 64 -4.49 1.04 11.88
CA GLN A 64 -5.81 0.38 11.83
C GLN A 64 -6.62 0.73 10.57
N ARG A 65 -6.38 1.90 9.97
CA ARG A 65 -6.99 2.28 8.68
C ARG A 65 -6.29 1.65 7.50
N PHE A 66 -5.04 1.26 7.63
CA PHE A 66 -4.31 0.62 6.54
C PHE A 66 -4.95 -0.74 6.22
N VAL A 67 -5.30 -0.94 4.95
CA VAL A 67 -5.94 -2.17 4.46
C VAL A 67 -4.89 -3.09 3.87
N GLY A 68 -4.05 -2.60 2.97
CA GLY A 68 -3.07 -3.40 2.26
C GLY A 68 -2.36 -2.60 1.17
N ILE A 69 -1.53 -3.29 0.37
CA ILE A 69 -0.88 -2.72 -0.80
C ILE A 69 -1.54 -3.33 -2.03
N LEU A 70 -1.90 -2.48 -2.99
CA LEU A 70 -2.43 -2.88 -4.28
C LEU A 70 -1.38 -2.61 -5.35
N ASN A 71 -1.11 -3.60 -6.19
CA ASN A 71 -0.19 -3.46 -7.33
C ASN A 71 -0.84 -3.91 -8.65
N ALA A 72 -0.09 -3.78 -9.75
CA ALA A 72 -0.57 -4.16 -11.08
C ALA A 72 -0.92 -5.65 -11.22
N LEU A 73 -0.23 -6.54 -10.50
CA LEU A 73 -0.53 -7.98 -10.54
C LEU A 73 -1.87 -8.28 -9.88
N ASP A 74 -2.19 -7.62 -8.77
CA ASP A 74 -3.49 -7.78 -8.09
C ASP A 74 -4.64 -7.36 -9.02
N ILE A 75 -4.47 -6.26 -9.75
CA ILE A 75 -5.43 -5.77 -10.73
C ILE A 75 -5.59 -6.75 -11.89
N VAL A 76 -4.49 -7.27 -12.44
CA VAL A 76 -4.55 -8.26 -13.53
C VAL A 76 -5.23 -9.54 -13.05
N ALA A 77 -4.89 -10.04 -11.85
CA ALA A 77 -5.52 -11.21 -11.27
C ALA A 77 -7.03 -11.01 -11.04
N PHE A 78 -7.44 -9.80 -10.66
CA PHE A 78 -8.84 -9.45 -10.51
C PHE A 78 -9.59 -9.38 -11.85
N LEU A 79 -9.02 -8.71 -12.86
CA LEU A 79 -9.62 -8.59 -14.19
C LEU A 79 -9.66 -9.91 -14.96
N ALA A 80 -8.83 -10.89 -14.58
CA ALA A 80 -8.83 -12.23 -15.15
C ALA A 80 -10.01 -13.12 -14.67
N LYS A 81 -10.86 -12.66 -13.75
CA LYS A 81 -12.05 -13.39 -13.32
C LYS A 81 -13.12 -13.38 -14.42
N ASP A 82 -13.84 -14.49 -14.61
CA ASP A 82 -14.81 -14.66 -15.70
C ASP A 82 -15.84 -13.52 -15.79
N TRP A 83 -16.40 -13.09 -14.66
CA TRP A 83 -17.39 -12.01 -14.62
C TRP A 83 -16.82 -10.64 -15.03
N CYS A 84 -15.52 -10.40 -14.84
CA CYS A 84 -14.86 -9.17 -15.26
C CYS A 84 -14.68 -9.12 -16.79
N LEU A 85 -14.60 -10.29 -17.42
CA LEU A 85 -14.47 -10.42 -18.89
C LEU A 85 -15.83 -10.24 -19.58
N GLU A 86 -16.92 -10.61 -18.91
CA GLU A 86 -18.29 -10.43 -19.42
C GLU A 86 -18.75 -8.97 -19.37
N ASP A 87 -18.43 -8.25 -18.30
CA ASP A 87 -18.80 -6.84 -18.11
C ASP A 87 -17.60 -6.02 -17.60
N GLN A 88 -16.77 -5.60 -18.54
CA GLN A 88 -15.56 -4.82 -18.27
C GLN A 88 -15.88 -3.44 -17.66
N GLU A 89 -16.97 -2.80 -18.08
CA GLU A 89 -17.34 -1.48 -17.54
C GLU A 89 -17.66 -1.57 -16.05
N LYS A 90 -18.41 -2.61 -15.66
CA LYS A 90 -18.71 -2.88 -14.25
C LYS A 90 -17.46 -3.23 -13.45
N ALA A 91 -16.55 -4.04 -14.01
CA ALA A 91 -15.29 -4.39 -13.36
C ALA A 91 -14.39 -3.17 -13.10
N MET A 92 -14.37 -2.20 -14.01
CA MET A 92 -13.59 -0.95 -13.84
C MET A 92 -14.16 -0.05 -12.74
N LYS A 93 -15.46 -0.12 -12.48
CA LYS A 93 -16.17 0.65 -11.45
C LYS A 93 -16.17 -0.04 -10.08
N THR A 94 -15.68 -1.27 -9.97
CA THR A 94 -15.60 -2.00 -8.70
C THR A 94 -14.70 -1.25 -7.71
N PRO A 95 -15.10 -1.15 -6.43
CA PRO A 95 -14.24 -0.56 -5.41
C PRO A 95 -13.01 -1.43 -5.14
N VAL A 96 -11.89 -0.80 -4.84
CA VAL A 96 -10.63 -1.49 -4.57
C VAL A 96 -10.67 -2.37 -3.32
N SER A 97 -11.57 -2.11 -2.38
CA SER A 97 -11.82 -2.98 -1.22
C SER A 97 -12.15 -4.43 -1.59
N GLU A 98 -12.68 -4.68 -2.80
CA GLU A 98 -12.99 -6.03 -3.31
C GLU A 98 -11.78 -6.70 -4.01
N VAL A 99 -10.72 -5.94 -4.26
CA VAL A 99 -9.51 -6.37 -4.98
C VAL A 99 -8.35 -6.58 -4.02
N VAL A 100 -8.13 -5.63 -3.13
CA VAL A 100 -7.01 -5.65 -2.19
C VAL A 100 -7.19 -6.78 -1.18
N ILE A 101 -6.11 -7.54 -0.94
CA ILE A 101 -6.09 -8.54 0.12
C ILE A 101 -5.75 -7.82 1.43
N PRO A 102 -6.64 -7.80 2.44
CA PRO A 102 -6.38 -7.10 3.69
C PRO A 102 -5.18 -7.72 4.41
N ASN A 103 -4.16 -6.91 4.69
CA ASN A 103 -2.99 -7.31 5.43
C ASN A 103 -2.39 -6.14 6.22
N ASN A 104 -2.89 -5.94 7.43
CA ASN A 104 -2.47 -4.85 8.32
C ASN A 104 -1.00 -4.98 8.77
N SER A 105 -0.38 -6.15 8.60
CA SER A 105 1.01 -6.38 9.01
C SER A 105 2.04 -5.82 8.02
N LEU A 106 1.61 -5.42 6.81
CA LEU A 106 2.51 -4.84 5.81
C LEU A 106 2.95 -3.41 6.15
N LEU A 107 2.17 -2.69 6.96
CA LEU A 107 2.54 -1.37 7.43
C LEU A 107 3.10 -1.48 8.84
N LYS A 108 4.37 -1.12 8.99
CA LYS A 108 5.03 -1.05 10.29
C LYS A 108 5.76 0.26 10.43
N GLU A 109 5.44 1.00 11.47
CA GLU A 109 6.26 2.12 11.88
C GLU A 109 7.47 1.61 12.66
N VAL A 110 8.64 2.11 12.28
CA VAL A 110 9.92 1.69 12.83
C VAL A 110 10.75 2.94 13.07
N HIS A 111 11.25 3.07 14.31
CA HIS A 111 12.12 4.19 14.63
C HIS A 111 13.35 4.14 13.73
N PRO A 112 13.82 5.27 13.16
CA PRO A 112 14.98 5.26 12.27
C PRO A 112 16.19 4.55 12.88
N ALA A 113 16.44 4.73 14.19
CA ALA A 113 17.54 4.07 14.91
C ALA A 113 17.35 2.56 15.19
N THR A 114 16.27 1.94 14.71
CA THR A 114 16.04 0.49 14.85
C THR A 114 17.11 -0.26 14.04
N ARG A 115 17.77 -1.23 14.68
CA ARG A 115 18.77 -2.10 14.03
C ARG A 115 18.05 -3.35 13.53
N ASP A 116 18.16 -3.64 12.24
CA ASP A 116 17.57 -4.84 11.66
C ASP A 116 18.48 -6.05 11.97
N ARG A 117 18.12 -6.87 12.97
CA ARG A 117 18.81 -8.14 13.22
C ARG A 117 18.23 -9.18 12.26
N LYS A 118 18.83 -9.35 11.09
CA LYS A 118 18.60 -10.56 10.31
C LYS A 118 19.24 -11.73 11.05
N SER A 119 18.41 -12.65 11.58
CA SER A 119 18.88 -13.97 12.00
C SER A 119 19.38 -14.71 10.76
N VAL A 120 20.66 -15.09 10.78
CA VAL A 120 21.31 -15.96 9.79
C VAL A 120 20.71 -17.35 9.86
#